data_AF-A0A7C8B4Q5-F1
#
_entry.id   AF-A0A7C8B4Q5-F1
#
_cell.length_a   1.000
_cell.length_b   1.000
_cell.length_c   1.000
_cell.angle_alpha   90.00
_cell.angle_beta   90.00
_cell.angle_gamma   90.00
#
_symmetry.space_group_name_H-M   'P 1'
#
loop_
_entity.id
_entity.type
_entity.pdbx_description
1 polymer ?
#
loop_
_entity_poly.entity_id
_entity_poly.type
_entity_poly.pdbx_seq_one_letter_code
_entity_poly.pdbx_strand_id
1 'polypeptide(L)'
;MEIRFYEDPIKKVINMDLMSDDAQKWALKVSKAGLNAKGDKLEKNKISQLRKFYDEAIRLSAFIKDGEDYRNIIPYIKMLKAKAAYAEGRKLVTTEFNDFITRAIAEVKVDDTASFELFLSFFEAFMGFYKFEESKYK
;
A
#
# COMPACT_ATOMS: atom_id res chain seq x y z
N MET A 1 -1.99 -10.28 8.90
CA MET A 1 -1.42 -10.82 7.66
C MET A 1 -0.04 -10.22 7.52
N GLU A 2 0.94 -11.05 7.22
CA GLU A 2 2.31 -10.59 6.99
C GLU A 2 2.43 -10.01 5.58
N ILE A 3 3.40 -9.14 5.36
CA ILE A 3 3.84 -8.72 4.01
C ILE A 3 5.32 -9.02 3.96
N ARG A 4 5.73 -9.81 2.97
CA ARG A 4 7.13 -10.16 2.73
C ARG A 4 7.43 -9.90 1.27
N PHE A 5 8.39 -9.00 1.00
CA PHE A 5 8.75 -8.69 -0.39
C PHE A 5 9.63 -9.75 -1.03
N TYR A 6 10.49 -10.38 -0.23
CA TYR A 6 11.40 -11.44 -0.66
C TYR A 6 11.12 -12.74 0.10
N GLU A 7 11.12 -13.85 -0.61
CA GLU A 7 11.22 -15.19 -0.03
C GLU A 7 12.64 -15.44 0.50
N ASP A 8 13.64 -15.04 -0.30
CA ASP A 8 15.06 -15.06 0.07
C ASP A 8 15.64 -13.64 -0.12
N PRO A 9 15.75 -12.85 0.97
CA PRO A 9 16.27 -11.48 0.91
C PRO A 9 17.74 -11.40 0.46
N ILE A 10 18.53 -12.44 0.69
CA ILE A 10 19.96 -12.48 0.33
C ILE A 10 20.09 -12.67 -1.18
N LYS A 11 19.31 -13.60 -1.74
CA LYS A 11 19.30 -13.87 -3.19
C LYS A 11 18.36 -12.95 -3.97
N LYS A 12 17.63 -12.06 -3.29
CA LYS A 12 16.61 -11.18 -3.87
C LYS A 12 15.52 -11.94 -4.64
N VAL A 13 15.16 -13.13 -4.16
CA VAL A 13 14.03 -13.91 -4.73
C VAL A 13 12.74 -13.25 -4.25
N ILE A 14 12.02 -12.63 -5.17
CA ILE A 14 10.74 -11.95 -4.90
C ILE A 14 9.70 -12.99 -4.49
N ASN A 15 8.88 -12.66 -3.48
CA ASN A 15 7.75 -13.48 -3.10
C ASN A 15 6.75 -13.59 -4.27
N MET A 16 6.54 -14.82 -4.76
CA MET A 16 5.71 -15.08 -5.94
C MET A 16 4.24 -14.71 -5.75
N ASP A 17 3.76 -14.70 -4.52
CA ASP A 17 2.36 -14.41 -4.16
C ASP A 17 2.10 -12.93 -3.88
N LEU A 18 3.17 -12.12 -3.83
CA LEU A 18 3.10 -10.72 -3.39
C LEU A 18 2.10 -9.93 -4.23
N MET A 19 2.23 -10.00 -5.56
CA MET A 19 1.40 -9.21 -6.49
C MET A 19 0.07 -9.89 -6.85
N SER A 20 -0.18 -11.11 -6.35
CA SER A 20 -1.36 -11.91 -6.65
C SER A 20 -2.18 -12.10 -5.37
N ASP A 21 -2.00 -13.22 -4.70
CA ASP A 21 -2.78 -13.68 -3.56
C ASP A 21 -2.69 -12.73 -2.37
N ASP A 22 -1.49 -12.22 -2.04
CA ASP A 22 -1.32 -11.32 -0.91
C ASP A 22 -1.99 -9.98 -1.18
N ALA A 23 -1.81 -9.42 -2.38
CA ALA A 23 -2.47 -8.18 -2.81
C ALA A 23 -3.99 -8.33 -2.77
N GLN A 24 -4.53 -9.44 -3.28
CA GLN A 24 -5.96 -9.73 -3.27
C GLN A 24 -6.50 -9.86 -1.83
N LYS A 25 -5.82 -10.62 -0.97
CA LYS A 25 -6.22 -10.81 0.43
C LYS A 25 -6.25 -9.47 1.17
N TRP A 26 -5.26 -8.60 0.94
CA TRP A 26 -5.23 -7.26 1.52
C TRP A 26 -6.36 -6.39 0.98
N ALA A 27 -6.60 -6.39 -0.33
CA ALA A 27 -7.69 -5.66 -0.94
C ALA A 27 -9.06 -6.05 -0.37
N LEU A 28 -9.31 -7.36 -0.24
CA LEU A 28 -10.53 -7.89 0.37
C LEU A 28 -10.67 -7.46 1.83
N LYS A 29 -9.59 -7.59 2.62
CA LYS A 29 -9.58 -7.22 4.04
C LYS A 29 -9.88 -5.73 4.22
N VAL A 30 -9.21 -4.86 3.46
CA VAL A 30 -9.38 -3.41 3.55
C VAL A 30 -10.77 -3.00 3.06
N SER A 31 -11.29 -3.62 2.01
CA SER A 31 -12.62 -3.31 1.49
C SER A 31 -13.71 -3.65 2.51
N LYS A 32 -13.68 -4.88 3.05
CA LYS A 32 -14.63 -5.33 4.08
C LYS A 32 -14.62 -4.44 5.32
N ALA A 33 -13.44 -4.02 5.77
CA ALA A 33 -13.33 -3.15 6.94
C ALA A 33 -13.91 -1.74 6.71
N GLY A 34 -13.97 -1.30 5.45
CA GLY A 34 -14.49 0.02 5.08
C GLY A 34 -16.01 0.10 5.02
N LEU A 35 -16.72 -1.02 5.14
CA LEU A 35 -18.17 -1.09 5.04
C LEU A 35 -18.85 -0.44 6.26
N ASN A 36 -20.04 0.12 6.02
CA ASN A 36 -20.93 0.56 7.08
C ASN A 36 -21.47 -0.64 7.89
N ALA A 37 -22.24 -0.36 8.95
CA ALA A 37 -22.83 -1.39 9.80
C ALA A 37 -23.76 -2.37 9.05
N LYS A 38 -24.32 -1.97 7.90
CA LYS A 38 -25.20 -2.83 7.08
C LYS A 38 -24.43 -3.73 6.11
N GLY A 39 -23.13 -3.45 5.88
CA GLY A 39 -22.31 -4.20 4.93
C GLY A 39 -22.61 -3.92 3.46
N ASP A 40 -23.44 -2.92 3.14
CA ASP A 40 -23.95 -2.66 1.78
C ASP A 40 -23.24 -1.51 1.06
N LYS A 41 -22.45 -0.71 1.79
CA LYS A 41 -21.79 0.48 1.25
C LYS A 41 -20.50 0.78 2.00
N LEU A 42 -19.49 1.26 1.27
CA LEU A 42 -18.25 1.78 1.85
C LEU A 42 -18.47 3.16 2.48
N GLU A 43 -18.26 3.24 3.80
CA GLU A 43 -18.22 4.49 4.55
C GLU A 43 -16.79 5.03 4.63
N LYS A 44 -15.81 4.12 4.75
CA LYS A 44 -14.37 4.40 4.80
C LYS A 44 -13.63 3.72 3.65
N ASN A 45 -12.33 3.96 3.54
CA ASN A 45 -11.46 3.37 2.51
C ASN A 45 -11.95 3.65 1.08
N LYS A 46 -12.62 4.79 0.84
CA LYS A 46 -13.02 5.18 -0.53
C LYS A 46 -11.81 5.12 -1.44
N ILE A 47 -11.94 4.56 -2.65
CA ILE A 47 -10.77 4.37 -3.53
C ILE A 47 -10.01 5.67 -3.81
N SER A 48 -10.72 6.81 -3.84
CA SER A 48 -10.10 8.13 -4.01
C SER A 48 -9.23 8.57 -2.83
N GLN A 49 -9.45 8.04 -1.62
CA GLN A 49 -8.55 8.25 -0.48
C GLN A 49 -7.33 7.35 -0.59
N LEU A 50 -7.52 6.07 -0.93
CA LEU A 50 -6.40 5.11 -1.03
C LEU A 50 -5.46 5.50 -2.18
N ARG A 51 -6.01 5.94 -3.32
CA ARG A 51 -5.25 6.38 -4.49
C ARG A 51 -4.29 7.53 -4.17
N LYS A 52 -4.63 8.45 -3.27
CA LYS A 52 -3.73 9.57 -2.91
C LYS A 52 -2.39 9.08 -2.36
N PHE A 53 -2.40 7.98 -1.61
CA PHE A 53 -1.17 7.37 -1.10
C PHE A 53 -0.33 6.76 -2.22
N TYR A 54 -0.99 6.09 -3.17
CA TYR A 54 -0.34 5.51 -4.33
C TYR A 54 0.24 6.59 -5.25
N ASP A 55 -0.54 7.62 -5.59
CA ASP A 55 -0.10 8.74 -6.42
C ASP A 55 1.10 9.46 -5.81
N GLU A 56 1.12 9.61 -4.48
CA GLU A 56 2.27 10.17 -3.78
C GLU A 56 3.51 9.27 -3.89
N ALA A 57 3.36 7.96 -3.74
CA ALA A 57 4.46 7.02 -3.91
C ALA A 57 5.02 7.03 -5.34
N ILE A 58 4.14 7.10 -6.35
CA ILE A 58 4.53 7.24 -7.75
C ILE A 58 5.29 8.55 -7.99
N ARG A 59 4.85 9.65 -7.40
CA ARG A 59 5.57 10.93 -7.47
C ARG A 59 6.97 10.83 -6.85
N LEU A 60 7.12 10.13 -5.73
CA LEU A 60 8.43 9.90 -5.11
C LEU A 60 9.34 9.03 -6.00
N SER A 61 8.78 8.03 -6.70
CA SER A 61 9.51 7.24 -7.71
C SER A 61 9.95 8.11 -8.89
N ALA A 62 9.12 9.05 -9.34
CA ALA A 62 9.49 9.98 -10.41
C ALA A 62 10.72 10.82 -10.04
N PHE A 63 10.79 11.37 -8.82
CA PHE A 63 11.98 12.10 -8.36
C PHE A 63 13.26 11.25 -8.40
N ILE A 64 13.18 9.98 -7.98
CA ILE A 64 14.32 9.05 -8.04
C ILE A 64 14.74 8.82 -9.50
N LYS A 65 13.77 8.64 -10.41
CA LYS A 65 14.02 8.47 -11.85
C LYS A 65 14.62 9.71 -12.51
N ASP A 66 14.25 10.89 -12.02
CA ASP A 66 14.78 12.18 -12.48
C ASP A 66 16.17 12.50 -11.90
N GLY A 67 16.73 11.61 -11.06
CA GLY A 67 18.11 11.68 -10.57
C GLY A 67 18.27 12.07 -9.10
N GLU A 68 17.19 12.24 -8.34
CA GLU A 68 17.28 12.49 -6.90
C GLU A 68 17.86 11.28 -6.14
N ASP A 69 18.72 11.54 -5.16
CA ASP A 69 19.30 10.49 -4.33
C ASP A 69 18.20 9.80 -3.50
N TYR A 70 18.09 8.48 -3.63
CA TYR A 70 17.16 7.65 -2.87
C TYR A 70 17.25 7.89 -1.35
N ARG A 71 18.44 8.20 -0.83
CA ARG A 71 18.66 8.51 0.60
C ARG A 71 17.92 9.77 1.04
N ASN A 72 17.73 10.73 0.14
CA ASN A 72 16.92 11.93 0.39
C ASN A 72 15.43 11.64 0.26
N ILE A 73 15.04 10.66 -0.57
CA ILE A 73 13.65 10.33 -0.84
C ILE A 73 13.05 9.35 0.19
N ILE A 74 13.83 8.40 0.71
CA ILE A 74 13.31 7.37 1.61
C ILE A 74 12.67 7.89 2.91
N PRO A 75 13.09 9.01 3.54
CA PRO A 75 12.33 9.57 4.66
C PRO A 75 10.89 9.94 4.28
N TYR A 76 10.67 10.46 3.06
CA TYR A 76 9.34 10.80 2.56
C TYR A 76 8.52 9.56 2.20
N ILE A 77 9.16 8.49 1.70
CA ILE A 77 8.50 7.19 1.53
C ILE A 77 8.04 6.66 2.90
N LYS A 78 8.93 6.68 3.91
CA LYS A 78 8.61 6.25 5.28
C LYS A 78 7.51 7.09 5.93
N MET A 79 7.41 8.38 5.58
CA MET A 79 6.37 9.29 6.04
C MET A 79 4.94 8.87 5.63
N LEU A 80 4.78 8.01 4.62
CA LEU A 80 3.47 7.45 4.26
C LEU A 80 2.80 6.74 5.45
N LYS A 81 3.56 6.17 6.39
CA LYS A 81 3.04 5.61 7.66
C LYS A 81 2.34 6.66 8.51
N ALA A 82 2.98 7.81 8.70
CA ALA A 82 2.40 8.92 9.48
C ALA A 82 1.14 9.47 8.81
N LYS A 83 1.13 9.55 7.47
CA LYS A 83 -0.04 9.96 6.69
C LYS A 83 -1.20 8.97 6.82
N ALA A 84 -0.92 7.67 6.87
CA ALA A 84 -1.93 6.64 7.05
C ALA A 84 -2.55 6.73 8.45
N ALA A 85 -1.72 6.89 9.49
CA ALA A 85 -2.18 7.11 10.85
C ALA A 85 -3.04 8.39 10.97
N TYR A 86 -2.65 9.49 10.31
CA TYR A 86 -3.44 10.71 10.28
C TYR A 86 -4.80 10.50 9.59
N ALA A 87 -4.81 9.85 8.43
CA ALA A 87 -6.05 9.57 7.70
C ALA A 87 -7.00 8.66 8.50
N GLU A 88 -6.46 7.71 9.27
CA GLU A 88 -7.21 6.87 10.20
C GLU A 88 -7.80 7.71 11.34
N GLY A 89 -7.02 8.60 11.96
CA GLY A 89 -7.52 9.54 12.98
C GLY A 89 -8.62 10.48 12.45
N ARG A 90 -8.57 10.82 11.16
CA ARG A 90 -9.62 11.56 10.45
C ARG A 90 -10.81 10.70 10.02
N LYS A 91 -10.82 9.40 10.36
CA LYS A 91 -11.85 8.42 10.01
C LYS A 91 -12.07 8.25 8.50
N LEU A 92 -11.07 8.59 7.67
CA LEU A 92 -11.14 8.43 6.21
C LEU A 92 -10.76 7.02 5.76
N VAL A 93 -9.82 6.41 6.49
CA VAL A 93 -9.36 5.03 6.29
C VAL A 93 -9.54 4.23 7.57
N THR A 94 -9.45 2.91 7.46
CA THR A 94 -9.55 1.99 8.59
C THR A 94 -8.18 1.61 9.13
N THR A 95 -8.15 1.02 10.32
CA THR A 95 -6.95 0.44 10.93
C THR A 95 -6.29 -0.59 10.02
N GLU A 96 -7.07 -1.36 9.24
CA GLU A 96 -6.57 -2.36 8.29
C GLU A 96 -5.81 -1.73 7.12
N PHE A 97 -6.26 -0.57 6.61
CA PHE A 97 -5.51 0.14 5.58
C PHE A 97 -4.23 0.77 6.17
N ASN A 98 -4.30 1.30 7.38
CA ASN A 98 -3.10 1.78 8.06
C ASN A 98 -2.09 0.64 8.32
N ASP A 99 -2.56 -0.52 8.74
CA ASP A 99 -1.76 -1.74 8.92
C ASP A 99 -1.14 -2.20 7.60
N PHE A 100 -1.90 -2.16 6.49
CA PHE A 100 -1.39 -2.44 5.14
C PHE A 100 -0.21 -1.53 4.77
N ILE A 101 -0.39 -0.20 4.86
CA ILE A 101 0.68 0.77 4.55
C ILE A 101 1.87 0.60 5.51
N THR A 102 1.59 0.43 6.80
CA THR A 102 2.64 0.31 7.82
C THR A 102 3.52 -0.91 7.59
N ARG A 103 2.91 -2.05 7.25
CA ARG A 103 3.63 -3.29 6.95
C ARG A 103 4.36 -3.22 5.61
N ALA A 104 3.70 -2.72 4.57
CA ALA A 104 4.31 -2.62 3.24
C ALA A 104 5.54 -1.69 3.25
N ILE A 105 5.46 -0.54 3.94
CA ILE A 105 6.60 0.39 4.07
C ILE A 105 7.68 -0.16 5.02
N ALA A 106 7.37 -1.10 5.92
CA ALA A 106 8.40 -1.77 6.73
C ALA A 106 9.34 -2.66 5.87
N GLU A 107 8.85 -3.12 4.72
CA GLU A 107 9.62 -3.91 3.76
C GLU A 107 10.52 -3.04 2.85
N VAL A 108 10.30 -1.73 2.80
CA VAL A 108 11.15 -0.79 2.04
C VAL A 108 12.43 -0.47 2.83
N LYS A 109 13.61 -0.84 2.30
CA LYS A 109 14.91 -0.71 2.97
C LYS A 109 15.75 0.44 2.41
N VAL A 110 16.61 1.02 3.26
CA VAL A 110 17.42 2.22 2.96
C VAL A 110 18.48 1.97 1.88
N ASP A 111 18.98 0.76 1.84
CA ASP A 111 20.05 0.26 0.98
C ASP A 111 19.53 -0.58 -0.20
N ASP A 112 18.21 -0.57 -0.42
CA ASP A 112 17.57 -1.39 -1.45
C ASP A 112 16.48 -0.61 -2.19
N THR A 113 16.85 0.10 -3.24
CA THR A 113 15.89 0.81 -4.10
C THR A 113 14.87 -0.14 -4.73
N ALA A 114 15.22 -1.40 -5.00
CA ALA A 114 14.30 -2.37 -5.59
C ALA A 114 13.14 -2.70 -4.63
N SER A 115 13.37 -2.65 -3.32
CA SER A 115 12.30 -2.82 -2.34
C SER A 115 11.21 -1.73 -2.45
N PHE A 116 11.56 -0.51 -2.88
CA PHE A 116 10.56 0.52 -3.13
C PHE A 116 9.77 0.26 -4.42
N GLU A 117 10.42 -0.22 -5.48
CA GLU A 117 9.71 -0.62 -6.71
C GLU A 117 8.76 -1.79 -6.44
N LEU A 118 9.15 -2.76 -5.59
CA LEU A 118 8.25 -3.84 -5.15
C LEU A 118 7.06 -3.30 -4.36
N PHE A 119 7.25 -2.29 -3.50
CA PHE A 119 6.15 -1.61 -2.83
C PHE A 119 5.17 -0.98 -3.84
N LEU A 120 5.67 -0.32 -4.89
CA LEU A 120 4.83 0.29 -5.92
C LEU A 120 4.02 -0.77 -6.66
N SER A 121 4.66 -1.84 -7.15
CA SER A 121 3.98 -2.93 -7.85
C SER A 121 2.96 -3.65 -6.96
N PHE A 122 3.29 -3.86 -5.68
CA PHE A 122 2.38 -4.45 -4.72
C PHE A 122 1.16 -3.56 -4.46
N PHE A 123 1.38 -2.25 -4.30
CA PHE A 123 0.30 -1.30 -4.09
C PHE A 123 -0.56 -1.16 -5.37
N GLU A 124 0.04 -1.23 -6.56
CA GLU A 124 -0.69 -1.25 -7.83
C GLU A 124 -1.61 -2.47 -7.93
N ALA A 125 -1.08 -3.67 -7.67
CA ALA A 125 -1.87 -4.90 -7.65
C ALA A 125 -3.02 -4.82 -6.62
N PHE A 126 -2.72 -4.32 -5.41
CA PHE A 126 -3.73 -4.04 -4.39
C PHE A 126 -4.81 -3.11 -4.94
N MET A 127 -4.46 -2.01 -5.61
CA MET A 127 -5.43 -1.05 -6.15
C MET A 127 -6.33 -1.68 -7.23
N GLY A 128 -5.78 -2.59 -8.05
CA GLY A 128 -6.54 -3.37 -9.04
C GLY A 128 -7.59 -4.26 -8.37
N PHE A 129 -7.17 -5.12 -7.44
CA PHE A 129 -8.11 -5.97 -6.69
C PHE A 129 -9.08 -5.15 -5.84
N TYR A 130 -8.62 -4.06 -5.22
CA TYR A 130 -9.47 -3.19 -4.40
C TYR A 130 -10.57 -2.56 -5.22
N LYS A 131 -10.29 -2.18 -6.47
CA LYS A 131 -11.31 -1.64 -7.37
C LYS A 131 -12.40 -2.66 -7.66
N PHE A 132 -12.02 -3.92 -7.88
CA PHE A 132 -12.96 -5.02 -8.06
C PHE A 132 -13.80 -5.23 -6.80
N GLU A 133 -13.19 -5.27 -5.61
CA GLU A 133 -13.92 -5.39 -4.34
C GLU A 133 -14.88 -4.21 -4.09
N GLU A 134 -14.45 -2.97 -4.34
CA GLU A 134 -15.30 -1.78 -4.21
C GLU A 134 -16.55 -1.86 -5.11
N SER A 135 -16.43 -2.40 -6.32
CA SER A 135 -17.54 -2.47 -7.28
C SER A 135 -18.72 -3.34 -6.81
N LYS A 136 -18.52 -4.19 -5.78
CA LYS A 136 -19.57 -5.03 -5.19
C LYS A 136 -20.55 -4.26 -4.29
N TYR A 137 -20.22 -3.02 -3.94
CA TYR A 137 -20.95 -2.19 -2.97
C TYR A 137 -21.39 -0.83 -3.55
N LYS A 138 -21.53 -0.77 -4.88
CA LYS A 138 -21.93 0.41 -5.63
C LYS A 138 -23.39 0.37 -6.05
#